data_AF-A0AA39IEY0-F1
#
_entry.id   AF-A0AA39IEY0-F1
#
_cell.length_a   1.000
_cell.length_b   1.000
_cell.length_c   1.000
_cell.angle_alpha   90.00
_cell.angle_beta   90.00
_cell.angle_gamma   90.00
#
_symmetry.space_group_name_H-M   'P 1'
#
loop_
_entity.id
_entity.type
_entity.pdbx_description
1 polymer ?
#
loop_
_entity_poly.entity_id
_entity_poly.type
_entity_poly.pdbx_seq_one_letter_code
_entity_poly.pdbx_strand_id
1 'polypeptide(L)'
;MAYMRTSQPTVEYFAELLQEREKLQLLFSGNEDAAMNILEEEIARVRKAVYDGSFVGGGPIALPAPRGVEAVIRQEVPVPDGPFLEGRRVQQFLIGTQHFIDMLSRFTGCTIKVIDYSHPKREKLEFVIKIRCLDAANRARVRLDIATEYVESYLERLVRH
;
A
#
# COMPACT_ATOMS: atom_id res chain seq x y z
N MET A 1 -5.06 34.84 -15.78
CA MET A 1 -5.73 33.53 -15.86
C MET A 1 -4.64 32.47 -15.87
N ALA A 2 -4.32 31.90 -14.71
CA ALA A 2 -3.29 30.87 -14.61
C ALA A 2 -3.87 29.54 -15.09
N TYR A 3 -3.28 28.97 -16.13
CA TYR A 3 -3.59 27.64 -16.61
C TYR A 3 -3.21 26.63 -15.51
N MET A 4 -4.21 26.08 -14.82
CA MET A 4 -4.03 24.79 -14.15
C MET A 4 -3.82 23.75 -15.26
N ARG A 5 -2.55 23.48 -15.60
CA ARG A 5 -2.21 22.25 -16.33
C ARG A 5 -2.65 21.09 -15.45
N THR A 6 -3.68 20.39 -15.86
CA THR A 6 -4.02 19.08 -15.31
C THR A 6 -2.95 18.10 -15.80
N SER A 7 -1.77 18.13 -15.15
CA SER A 7 -0.69 17.19 -15.43
C SER A 7 -1.22 15.77 -15.21
N GLN A 8 -1.03 14.91 -16.22
CA GLN A 8 -1.35 13.50 -16.08
C GLN A 8 -0.50 12.92 -14.94
N PRO A 9 -1.10 12.16 -14.01
CA PRO A 9 -0.35 11.56 -12.92
C PRO A 9 0.58 10.47 -13.44
N THR A 10 1.88 10.78 -13.56
CA THR A 10 2.94 9.84 -13.94
C THR A 10 3.95 9.66 -12.80
N VAL A 11 4.79 8.64 -12.90
CA VAL A 11 5.87 8.39 -11.93
C VAL A 11 6.88 9.54 -11.94
N GLU A 12 7.19 10.08 -13.11
CA GLU A 12 8.09 11.22 -13.29
C GLU A 12 7.52 12.48 -12.62
N TYR A 13 6.23 12.76 -12.84
CA TYR A 13 5.57 13.88 -12.19
C TYR A 13 5.51 13.72 -10.66
N PHE A 14 5.30 12.49 -10.18
CA PHE A 14 5.36 12.20 -8.75
C PHE A 14 6.75 12.49 -8.16
N ALA A 15 7.82 12.11 -8.87
CA ALA A 15 9.19 12.39 -8.45
C ALA A 15 9.48 13.90 -8.41
N GLU A 16 8.99 14.65 -9.38
CA GLU A 16 9.11 16.13 -9.40
C GLU A 16 8.44 16.77 -8.18
N LEU A 17 7.22 16.34 -7.82
CA LEU A 17 6.52 16.86 -6.65
C LEU A 17 7.25 16.55 -5.33
N LEU A 18 7.88 15.37 -5.22
CA LEU A 18 8.68 15.02 -4.04
C LEU A 18 9.93 15.91 -3.90
N GLN A 19 10.58 16.23 -5.02
CA GLN A 19 11.71 17.18 -5.03
C GLN A 19 11.27 18.60 -4.67
N GLU A 20 10.11 19.03 -5.16
CA GLU A 20 9.54 20.33 -4.81
C GLU A 20 9.21 20.42 -3.32
N ARG A 21 8.67 19.34 -2.73
CA ARG A 21 8.38 19.26 -1.30
C ARG A 21 9.64 19.42 -0.46
N GLU A 22 10.72 18.75 -0.82
CA GLU A 22 12.01 18.88 -0.10
C GLU A 22 12.54 20.32 -0.16
N LYS A 23 12.46 20.97 -1.32
CA LYS A 23 12.88 22.38 -1.48
C LYS A 23 12.03 23.32 -0.64
N LEU A 24 10.71 23.15 -0.66
CA LEU A 24 9.81 24.01 0.11
C LEU A 24 9.96 23.77 1.62
N GLN A 25 10.19 22.53 2.09
CA GLN A 25 10.48 22.25 3.50
C GLN A 25 11.75 22.94 3.99
N LEU A 26 12.76 23.09 3.13
CA LEU A 26 13.98 23.82 3.45
C LEU A 26 13.77 25.35 3.50
N LEU A 27 12.86 25.88 2.69
CA LEU A 27 12.56 27.31 2.62
C LEU A 27 11.61 27.76 3.75
N PHE A 28 10.69 26.88 4.16
CA PHE A 28 9.65 27.17 5.14
C PHE A 28 9.84 26.25 6.35
N SER A 29 10.78 26.61 7.20
CA SER A 29 11.09 25.91 8.45
C SER A 29 9.96 26.02 9.49
N GLY A 30 8.85 25.31 9.26
CA GLY A 30 7.77 25.11 10.23
C GLY A 30 6.57 26.08 10.17
N ASN A 31 6.45 26.90 9.12
CA ASN A 31 5.21 27.66 8.89
C ASN A 31 4.28 26.85 7.98
N GLU A 32 3.03 26.65 8.42
CA GLU A 32 1.95 26.07 7.61
C GLU A 32 1.60 27.04 6.47
N ASP A 33 2.34 26.93 5.37
CA ASP A 33 2.09 27.70 4.17
C ASP A 33 1.04 26.99 3.30
N ALA A 34 0.07 27.75 2.78
CA ALA A 34 -0.95 27.22 1.88
C ALA A 34 -0.34 26.52 0.66
N ALA A 35 0.85 26.94 0.23
CA ALA A 35 1.62 26.29 -0.83
C ALA A 35 2.03 24.84 -0.48
N MET A 36 2.42 24.59 0.79
CA MET A 36 2.76 23.25 1.25
C MET A 36 1.54 22.33 1.28
N ASN A 37 0.40 22.84 1.75
CA ASN A 37 -0.84 22.07 1.79
C ASN A 37 -1.31 21.69 0.37
N ILE A 38 -1.27 22.63 -0.58
CA ILE A 38 -1.62 22.35 -1.99
C ILE A 38 -0.69 21.30 -2.58
N LEU A 39 0.61 21.38 -2.29
CA LEU A 39 1.58 20.39 -2.77
C LEU A 39 1.34 19.01 -2.16
N GLU A 40 1.08 18.92 -0.86
CA GLU A 40 0.78 17.64 -0.19
C GLU A 40 -0.54 17.02 -0.72
N GLU A 41 -1.55 17.83 -1.01
CA GLU A 41 -2.79 17.37 -1.68
C GLU A 41 -2.51 16.80 -3.07
N GLU A 42 -1.64 17.46 -3.85
CA GLU A 42 -1.28 17.01 -5.20
C GLU A 42 -0.38 15.76 -5.17
N ILE A 43 0.57 15.69 -4.24
CA ILE A 43 1.36 14.48 -3.97
C ILE A 43 0.42 13.34 -3.60
N ALA A 44 -0.57 13.56 -2.74
CA ALA A 44 -1.53 12.52 -2.37
C ALA A 44 -2.38 12.08 -3.58
N ARG A 45 -2.83 13.01 -4.43
CA ARG A 45 -3.59 12.74 -5.66
C ARG A 45 -2.77 11.92 -6.65
N VAL A 46 -1.55 12.35 -6.95
CA VAL A 46 -0.66 11.71 -7.93
C VAL A 46 -0.17 10.37 -7.41
N ARG A 47 0.23 10.28 -6.13
CA ARG A 47 0.54 9.02 -5.46
C ARG A 47 -0.62 8.05 -5.66
N LYS A 48 -1.83 8.44 -5.28
CA LYS A 48 -3.01 7.62 -5.46
C LYS A 48 -3.17 7.20 -6.93
N ALA A 49 -3.09 8.11 -7.90
CA ALA A 49 -3.29 7.74 -9.30
C ALA A 49 -2.18 6.83 -9.88
N VAL A 50 -0.92 7.02 -9.49
CA VAL A 50 0.23 6.18 -9.92
C VAL A 50 0.15 4.79 -9.29
N TYR A 51 -0.17 4.72 -7.99
CA TYR A 51 -0.28 3.44 -7.27
C TYR A 51 -1.62 2.73 -7.56
N ASP A 52 -2.75 3.43 -7.65
CA ASP A 52 -4.02 2.86 -8.11
C ASP A 52 -3.87 2.34 -9.54
N GLY A 53 -3.15 3.06 -10.41
CA GLY A 53 -2.84 2.62 -11.79
C GLY A 53 -2.14 1.26 -11.87
N SER A 54 -1.32 0.92 -10.87
CA SER A 54 -0.65 -0.39 -10.78
C SER A 54 -1.59 -1.57 -10.49
N PHE A 55 -2.76 -1.32 -9.89
CA PHE A 55 -3.84 -2.30 -9.69
C PHE A 55 -4.96 -2.20 -10.74
N VAL A 56 -5.22 -0.99 -11.25
CA VAL A 56 -6.33 -0.69 -12.19
C VAL A 56 -5.98 -1.09 -13.63
N GLY A 57 -4.70 -1.19 -13.99
CA GLY A 57 -4.28 -1.67 -15.31
C GLY A 57 -4.75 -3.10 -15.65
N GLY A 58 -5.12 -3.90 -14.66
CA GLY A 58 -5.62 -5.27 -14.83
C GLY A 58 -7.15 -5.40 -14.93
N GLY A 59 -7.92 -4.32 -14.75
CA GLY A 59 -9.38 -4.38 -14.69
C GLY A 59 -9.92 -5.07 -13.43
N PRO A 60 -11.26 -5.20 -13.28
CA PRO A 60 -11.84 -5.91 -12.15
C PRO A 60 -11.43 -7.39 -12.15
N ILE A 61 -11.20 -7.95 -10.97
CA ILE A 61 -10.89 -9.38 -10.82
C ILE A 61 -12.03 -10.21 -11.45
N ALA A 62 -11.67 -11.05 -12.43
CA ALA A 62 -12.61 -11.98 -13.04
C ALA A 62 -12.96 -13.08 -12.03
N LEU A 63 -14.16 -13.00 -11.45
CA LEU A 63 -14.63 -13.97 -10.46
C LEU A 63 -15.61 -14.95 -11.08
N PRO A 64 -15.54 -16.25 -10.72
CA PRO A 64 -16.55 -17.20 -11.13
C PRO A 64 -17.91 -16.86 -10.52
N ALA A 65 -18.98 -17.39 -11.11
CA ALA A 65 -20.31 -17.34 -10.50
C ALA A 65 -20.25 -17.93 -9.06
N PRO A 66 -20.94 -17.32 -8.08
CA PRO A 66 -20.91 -17.80 -6.70
C PRO A 66 -21.48 -19.22 -6.64
N ARG A 67 -20.73 -20.14 -6.01
CA ARG A 67 -21.15 -21.52 -5.77
C ARG A 67 -20.84 -21.91 -4.33
N GLY A 68 -21.81 -22.55 -3.68
CA GLY A 68 -21.70 -22.97 -2.28
C GLY A 68 -22.13 -21.90 -1.29
N VAL A 69 -21.93 -22.21 -0.01
CA VAL A 69 -22.28 -21.33 1.12
C VAL A 69 -21.22 -20.23 1.25
N GLU A 70 -21.63 -19.10 1.82
CA GLU A 70 -20.71 -18.06 2.24
C GLU A 70 -19.67 -18.62 3.22
N ALA A 71 -18.40 -18.30 3.00
CA ALA A 71 -17.28 -18.79 3.78
C ALA A 71 -16.33 -17.65 4.14
N VAL A 72 -15.75 -17.75 5.33
CA VAL A 72 -14.63 -16.90 5.77
C VAL A 72 -13.35 -17.69 5.61
N ILE A 73 -12.51 -17.33 4.64
CA ILE A 73 -11.19 -17.92 4.47
C ILE A 73 -10.13 -16.91 4.92
N ARG A 74 -9.06 -17.42 5.55
CA ARG A 74 -7.99 -16.62 6.12
C ARG A 74 -6.63 -17.16 5.68
N GLN A 75 -5.68 -16.27 5.48
CA GLN A 75 -4.27 -16.57 5.25
C GLN A 75 -3.42 -15.61 6.09
N GLU A 76 -2.30 -16.12 6.59
CA GLU A 76 -1.29 -15.31 7.26
C GLU A 76 0.01 -15.43 6.46
N VAL A 77 0.60 -14.29 6.09
CA VAL A 77 1.87 -14.21 5.39
C VAL A 77 2.89 -13.58 6.34
N PRO A 78 3.92 -14.32 6.79
CA PRO A 78 4.95 -13.76 7.65
C PRO A 78 5.78 -12.74 6.88
N VAL A 79 6.05 -11.58 7.49
CA VAL A 79 6.96 -10.59 6.94
C VAL A 79 8.39 -11.12 7.13
N PRO A 80 9.20 -11.26 6.07
CA PRO A 80 10.56 -11.75 6.19
C PRO A 80 11.43 -10.75 6.96
N ASP A 81 12.47 -11.28 7.60
CA ASP A 81 13.52 -10.44 8.18
C ASP A 81 14.23 -9.64 7.07
N GLY A 82 14.62 -8.40 7.37
CA GLY A 82 15.34 -7.57 6.42
C GLY A 82 15.71 -6.19 6.97
N PRO A 83 16.55 -5.43 6.24
CA PRO A 83 17.03 -4.12 6.69
C PRO A 83 15.91 -3.08 6.83
N PHE A 84 14.76 -3.31 6.21
CA PHE A 84 13.56 -2.47 6.35
C PHE A 84 12.89 -2.61 7.73
N LEU A 85 13.26 -3.63 8.54
CA LEU A 85 12.82 -3.80 9.92
C LEU A 85 13.80 -3.23 10.94
N GLU A 86 14.72 -2.36 10.54
CA GLU A 86 15.73 -1.78 11.44
C GLU A 86 15.53 -0.27 11.67
N GLY A 87 15.58 0.14 12.95
CA GLY A 87 15.58 1.54 13.36
C GLY A 87 14.45 2.37 12.75
N ARG A 88 14.79 3.49 12.09
CA ARG A 88 13.80 4.40 11.47
C ARG A 88 13.11 3.80 10.24
N ARG A 89 13.66 2.74 9.63
CA ARG A 89 13.08 2.11 8.43
C ARG A 89 11.82 1.33 8.76
N VAL A 90 11.66 0.86 10.01
CA VAL A 90 10.43 0.20 10.48
C VAL A 90 9.20 1.10 10.25
N GLN A 91 9.30 2.39 10.58
CA GLN A 91 8.19 3.33 10.37
C GLN A 91 7.87 3.52 8.89
N GLN A 92 8.90 3.59 8.03
CA GLN A 92 8.72 3.68 6.58
C GLN A 92 8.08 2.42 6.01
N PHE A 93 8.51 1.25 6.47
CA PHE A 93 7.92 -0.04 6.14
C PHE A 93 6.44 -0.07 6.53
N LEU A 94 6.08 0.31 7.76
CA LEU A 94 4.70 0.29 8.22
C LEU A 94 3.81 1.24 7.40
N ILE A 95 4.27 2.45 7.11
CA ILE A 95 3.51 3.44 6.31
C ILE A 95 3.34 2.96 4.86
N GLY A 96 4.42 2.52 4.21
CA GLY A 96 4.39 2.04 2.84
C GLY A 96 3.51 0.80 2.69
N THR A 97 3.64 -0.13 3.64
CA THR A 97 2.82 -1.35 3.67
C THR A 97 1.37 -1.04 3.95
N GLN A 98 1.05 -0.10 4.85
CA GLN A 98 -0.33 0.32 5.11
C GLN A 98 -1.01 0.85 3.83
N HIS A 99 -0.32 1.69 3.06
CA HIS A 99 -0.86 2.18 1.80
C HIS A 99 -1.10 1.05 0.79
N PHE A 100 -0.14 0.14 0.65
CA PHE A 100 -0.24 -1.03 -0.22
C PHE A 100 -1.41 -1.95 0.17
N ILE A 101 -1.57 -2.31 1.44
CA ILE A 101 -2.63 -3.21 1.89
C ILE A 101 -4.02 -2.58 1.78
N ASP A 102 -4.15 -1.26 1.95
CA ASP A 102 -5.44 -0.56 1.78
C ASP A 102 -5.89 -0.61 0.31
N MET A 103 -4.93 -0.45 -0.61
CA MET A 103 -5.18 -0.57 -2.04
C MET A 103 -5.52 -2.00 -2.44
N LEU A 104 -4.73 -2.98 -1.99
CA LEU A 104 -4.98 -4.38 -2.26
C LEU A 104 -6.31 -4.85 -1.65
N SER A 105 -6.70 -4.34 -0.47
CA SER A 105 -7.99 -4.64 0.16
C SER A 105 -9.16 -4.17 -0.71
N ARG A 106 -9.08 -2.96 -1.28
CA ARG A 106 -10.11 -2.44 -2.20
C ARG A 106 -10.17 -3.23 -3.50
N PHE A 107 -9.01 -3.59 -4.06
CA PHE A 107 -8.91 -4.35 -5.30
C PHE A 107 -9.47 -5.77 -5.14
N THR A 108 -9.09 -6.47 -4.07
CA THR A 108 -9.45 -7.88 -3.84
C THR A 108 -10.77 -8.06 -3.10
N GLY A 109 -11.29 -7.02 -2.45
CA GLY A 109 -12.44 -7.12 -1.54
C GLY A 109 -12.15 -7.87 -0.24
N CYS A 110 -10.89 -8.20 0.05
CA CYS A 110 -10.49 -8.84 1.29
C CYS A 110 -10.14 -7.80 2.37
N THR A 111 -10.30 -8.17 3.63
CA THR A 111 -9.77 -7.41 4.77
C THR A 111 -8.31 -7.81 4.98
N ILE A 112 -7.38 -6.87 4.81
CA ILE A 112 -5.94 -7.11 4.97
C ILE A 112 -5.40 -6.23 6.10
N LYS A 113 -4.58 -6.80 6.99
CA LYS A 113 -4.01 -6.08 8.15
C LYS A 113 -2.58 -6.53 8.43
N VAL A 114 -1.72 -5.59 8.81
CA VAL A 114 -0.41 -5.90 9.41
C VAL A 114 -0.61 -6.08 10.91
N ILE A 115 -0.08 -7.17 11.46
CA ILE A 115 -0.14 -7.52 12.87
C ILE A 115 1.29 -7.59 13.40
N ASP A 116 1.53 -6.91 14.51
CA ASP A 116 2.78 -6.95 15.25
C ASP A 116 2.72 -8.07 16.29
N TYR A 117 3.59 -9.06 16.13
CA TYR A 117 3.82 -10.17 17.05
C TYR A 117 5.12 -10.03 17.84
N SER A 118 5.81 -8.89 17.70
CA SER A 118 7.07 -8.61 18.38
C SER A 118 6.91 -8.76 19.89
N HIS A 119 7.71 -9.64 20.47
CA HIS A 119 7.67 -9.86 21.90
C HIS A 119 8.59 -8.84 22.59
N PRO A 120 8.16 -8.08 23.63
CA PRO A 120 8.96 -7.01 24.23
C PRO A 120 10.34 -7.45 24.77
N LYS A 121 10.47 -8.75 25.09
CA LYS A 121 11.73 -9.36 25.56
C LYS A 121 12.59 -9.97 24.45
N ARG A 122 12.08 -10.07 23.23
CA ARG A 122 12.85 -10.49 22.06
C ARG A 122 13.26 -9.22 21.34
N GLU A 123 14.54 -9.04 21.06
CA GLU A 123 15.03 -7.91 20.26
C GLU A 123 14.63 -8.01 18.78
N LYS A 124 13.93 -9.09 18.41
CA LYS A 124 13.49 -9.37 17.06
C LYS A 124 12.07 -8.87 16.83
N LEU A 125 11.91 -8.04 15.80
CA LEU A 125 10.60 -7.65 15.31
C LEU A 125 9.98 -8.79 14.50
N GLU A 126 8.70 -9.07 14.75
CA GLU A 126 7.96 -10.13 14.06
C GLU A 126 6.62 -9.56 13.58
N PHE A 127 6.47 -9.37 12.27
CA PHE A 127 5.23 -8.89 11.67
C PHE A 127 4.58 -9.97 10.80
N VAL A 128 3.25 -9.96 10.74
CA VAL A 128 2.46 -10.86 9.89
C VAL A 128 1.39 -10.05 9.16
N ILE A 129 1.22 -10.29 7.86
CA ILE A 129 0.12 -9.75 7.09
C ILE A 129 -1.03 -10.78 7.09
N LYS A 130 -2.14 -10.43 7.75
CA LYS A 130 -3.36 -11.25 7.79
C LYS A 130 -4.31 -10.84 6.67
N ILE A 131 -4.73 -11.81 5.87
CA ILE A 131 -5.71 -11.65 4.80
C ILE A 131 -6.96 -12.44 5.20
N ARG A 132 -8.12 -11.79 5.13
CA ARG A 132 -9.44 -12.40 5.38
C ARG A 132 -10.40 -12.06 4.26
N CYS A 133 -10.98 -13.07 3.61
CA CYS A 133 -11.97 -12.89 2.55
C CYS A 133 -13.30 -13.53 2.96
N LEU A 134 -14.40 -12.79 2.75
CA LEU A 134 -15.78 -13.23 3.00
C LEU A 134 -16.52 -13.19 1.64
N ASP A 135 -16.87 -14.36 1.11
CA ASP A 135 -17.62 -14.52 -0.15
C ASP A 135 -18.13 -15.97 -0.24
N ALA A 136 -18.81 -16.34 -1.32
CA ALA A 136 -19.02 -17.75 -1.67
C ALA A 136 -17.67 -18.48 -1.72
N ALA A 137 -17.58 -19.70 -1.18
CA ALA A 137 -16.30 -20.39 -0.97
C ALA A 137 -15.36 -20.41 -2.19
N ASN A 138 -15.90 -20.63 -3.39
CA ASN A 138 -15.13 -20.62 -4.63
C ASN A 138 -14.56 -19.24 -4.99
N ARG A 139 -15.33 -18.17 -4.75
CA ARG A 139 -14.89 -16.79 -5.00
C ARG A 139 -13.93 -16.30 -3.90
N ALA A 140 -14.22 -16.63 -2.65
CA ALA A 140 -13.38 -16.28 -1.51
C ALA A 140 -11.96 -16.84 -1.68
N ARG A 141 -11.84 -18.07 -2.21
CA ARG A 141 -10.55 -18.68 -2.56
C ARG A 141 -9.80 -17.87 -3.61
N VAL A 142 -10.44 -17.56 -4.75
CA VAL A 142 -9.80 -16.77 -5.83
C VAL A 142 -9.34 -15.41 -5.32
N ARG A 143 -10.16 -14.70 -4.54
CA ARG A 143 -9.77 -13.40 -3.95
C ARG A 143 -8.58 -13.53 -3.01
N LEU A 144 -8.55 -14.58 -2.18
CA LEU A 144 -7.47 -14.85 -1.24
C LEU A 144 -6.16 -15.17 -1.96
N ASP A 145 -6.21 -16.01 -3.00
CA ASP A 145 -5.03 -16.44 -3.74
C ASP A 145 -4.37 -15.24 -4.43
N ILE A 146 -5.17 -14.39 -5.09
CA ILE A 146 -4.70 -13.12 -5.68
C ILE A 146 -4.11 -12.21 -4.60
N ALA A 147 -4.82 -11.99 -3.50
CA ALA A 147 -4.31 -11.14 -2.41
C ALA A 147 -2.97 -11.65 -1.87
N THR A 148 -2.83 -12.96 -1.72
CA THR A 148 -1.62 -13.60 -1.19
C THR A 148 -0.46 -13.42 -2.15
N GLU A 149 -0.66 -13.66 -3.45
CA GLU A 149 0.37 -13.48 -4.48
C GLU A 149 0.91 -12.04 -4.52
N TYR A 150 0.01 -11.04 -4.46
CA TYR A 150 0.43 -9.64 -4.41
C TYR A 150 1.22 -9.31 -3.14
N VAL A 151 0.82 -9.83 -1.98
CA VAL A 151 1.53 -9.62 -0.71
C VAL A 151 2.92 -10.27 -0.77
N GLU A 152 3.03 -11.51 -1.23
CA GLU A 152 4.31 -12.21 -1.36
C GLU A 152 5.26 -11.45 -2.31
N SER A 153 4.75 -11.05 -3.48
CA SER A 153 5.51 -10.23 -4.45
C SER A 153 5.94 -8.87 -3.90
N TYR A 154 5.11 -8.23 -3.06
CA TYR A 154 5.48 -7.00 -2.38
C TYR A 154 6.61 -7.22 -1.37
N LEU A 155 6.50 -8.25 -0.53
CA LEU A 155 7.51 -8.58 0.48
C LEU A 155 8.84 -9.00 -0.17
N GLU A 156 8.81 -9.78 -1.25
CA GLU A 156 10.03 -10.14 -2.00
C GLU A 156 10.77 -8.90 -2.52
N ARG A 157 10.04 -7.90 -3.03
CA ARG A 157 10.64 -6.64 -3.51
C ARG A 157 11.29 -5.86 -2.38
N LEU A 158 10.70 -5.88 -1.18
CA LEU A 158 11.30 -5.24 0.00
C LEU A 158 12.58 -5.95 0.48
N VAL A 159 12.72 -7.26 0.27
CA VAL A 159 13.95 -7.99 0.64
C VAL A 159 15.09 -7.71 -0.34
N ARG A 160 14.76 -7.47 -1.62
CA ARG A 160 15.76 -7.25 -2.69
C ARG A 160 16.34 -5.83 -2.71
N HIS A 161 15.75 -4.87 -1.98
CA HIS A 161 16.10 -3.45 -1.98
C HIS A 161 16.31 -2.91 -0.56
#